data_AF-A0A535RH72-F1
#
_entry.id   AF-A0A535RH72-F1
#
_cell.length_a   1.000
_cell.length_b   1.000
_cell.length_c   1.000
_cell.angle_alpha   90.00
_cell.angle_beta   90.00
_cell.angle_gamma   90.00
#
_symmetry.space_group_name_H-M   'P 1'
#
loop_
_entity.id
_entity.type
_entity.pdbx_description
1 polymer ?
#
loop_
_entity_poly.entity_id
_entity_poly.type
_entity_poly.pdbx_seq_one_letter_code
_entity_poly.pdbx_strand_id
1 'polypeptide(L)'
;FGHAHDSPLTVDQRAHFEGLRYFTDDSSLRFTVTVDPEGAGAVEEVEMSDGSTEHLPRAGKVRFDVGGERASLAAFSQGDGLFIPFRDSTSGSETYGAGRYVEAEPLG
;
A
#
# COMPACT_ATOMS: atom_id res chain seq x y z
N PHE A 1 12.74 10.30 -5.23
CA PHE A 1 12.60 9.43 -6.42
C PHE A 1 13.58 9.77 -7.55
N GLY A 2 13.41 10.86 -8.33
CA GLY A 2 14.26 11.10 -9.52
C GLY A 2 15.72 11.51 -9.26
N HIS A 3 16.00 12.20 -8.14
CA HIS A 3 17.30 12.81 -7.87
C HIS A 3 17.96 12.38 -6.56
N ALA A 4 17.31 11.49 -5.80
CA ALA A 4 17.85 11.01 -4.53
C ALA A 4 18.99 10.00 -4.76
N HIS A 5 19.98 9.98 -3.88
CA HIS A 5 21.14 9.07 -3.99
C HIS A 5 20.72 7.58 -3.92
N ASP A 6 19.67 7.30 -3.15
CA ASP A 6 19.01 6.02 -2.95
C ASP A 6 17.80 5.83 -3.89
N SER A 7 17.78 6.54 -5.03
CA SER A 7 16.74 6.38 -6.03
C SER A 7 16.60 4.92 -6.48
N PRO A 8 15.37 4.36 -6.51
CA PRO A 8 15.14 3.02 -7.05
C PRO A 8 15.22 2.98 -8.58
N LEU A 9 15.38 4.12 -9.25
CA LEU A 9 15.51 4.20 -10.70
C LEU A 9 16.97 3.98 -11.12
N THR A 10 17.21 3.23 -12.19
CA THR A 10 18.54 3.12 -12.81
C THR A 10 19.03 4.48 -13.34
N VAL A 11 20.32 4.60 -13.64
CA VAL A 11 20.89 5.83 -14.23
C VAL A 11 20.14 6.23 -15.51
N ASP A 12 19.88 5.27 -16.39
CA ASP A 12 19.16 5.50 -17.65
C ASP A 12 17.68 5.87 -17.41
N GLN A 13 17.01 5.20 -16.46
CA GLN A 13 15.64 5.56 -16.09
C GLN A 13 15.55 6.98 -15.54
N ARG A 14 16.53 7.42 -14.74
CA ARG A 14 16.59 8.79 -14.22
C ARG A 14 16.76 9.84 -15.31
N ALA A 15 17.55 9.54 -16.36
CA ALA A 15 17.75 10.45 -17.48
C ALA A 15 16.46 10.76 -18.25
N HIS A 16 15.49 9.85 -18.21
CA HIS A 16 14.18 9.96 -18.86
C HIS A 16 13.02 10.10 -17.86
N PHE A 17 13.30 10.35 -16.58
CA PHE A 17 12.27 10.42 -15.55
C PHE A 17 11.62 11.80 -15.52
N GLU A 18 10.38 11.89 -15.99
CA GLU A 18 9.59 13.14 -16.01
C GLU A 18 8.70 13.31 -14.77
N GLY A 19 8.70 12.33 -13.87
CA GLY A 19 7.85 12.31 -12.68
C GLY A 19 7.12 10.99 -12.50
N LEU A 20 6.55 10.80 -11.32
CA LEU A 20 5.63 9.69 -11.06
C LEU A 20 4.27 9.99 -11.69
N ARG A 21 3.64 8.96 -12.24
CA ARG A 21 2.28 9.04 -12.77
C ARG A 21 1.30 8.77 -11.64
N TYR A 22 0.37 9.70 -11.43
CA TYR A 22 -0.67 9.59 -10.41
C TYR A 22 -2.04 9.68 -11.07
N PHE A 23 -3.01 8.97 -10.50
CA PHE A 23 -4.41 9.29 -10.73
C PHE A 23 -4.75 10.67 -10.12
N THR A 24 -5.82 11.28 -10.61
CA THR A 24 -6.37 12.47 -9.95
C THR A 24 -6.86 12.11 -8.55
N ASP A 25 -6.72 13.05 -7.61
CA ASP A 25 -7.28 12.91 -6.27
C ASP A 25 -8.78 12.62 -6.34
N ASP A 26 -9.22 11.60 -5.58
CA ASP A 26 -10.62 11.21 -5.47
C ASP A 26 -10.97 11.03 -3.99
N SER A 27 -11.66 12.02 -3.44
CA SER A 27 -12.12 12.00 -2.05
C SER A 27 -13.04 10.83 -1.72
N SER A 28 -13.68 10.19 -2.70
CA SER A 28 -14.53 9.01 -2.49
C SER A 28 -13.72 7.76 -2.16
N LEU A 29 -12.42 7.76 -2.44
CA LEU A 29 -11.46 6.70 -2.09
C LEU A 29 -10.69 7.00 -0.80
N ARG A 30 -11.10 8.01 -0.03
CA ARG A 30 -10.55 8.33 1.29
C ARG A 30 -11.45 7.76 2.39
N PHE A 31 -10.92 6.83 3.17
CA PHE A 31 -11.67 6.12 4.19
C PHE A 31 -11.14 6.39 5.60
N THR A 32 -12.06 6.51 6.55
CA THR A 32 -11.77 6.34 7.98
C THR A 32 -12.28 4.96 8.38
N VAL A 33 -11.38 4.11 8.87
CA VAL A 33 -11.68 2.72 9.20
C VAL A 33 -11.23 2.40 10.61
N THR A 34 -11.86 1.39 11.21
CA THR A 34 -11.41 0.77 12.46
C THR A 34 -10.75 -0.56 12.13
N VAL A 35 -9.61 -0.84 12.75
CA VAL A 35 -8.97 -2.15 12.66
C VAL A 35 -9.76 -3.15 13.50
N ASP A 36 -10.28 -4.18 12.85
CA ASP A 36 -10.81 -5.36 13.50
C ASP A 36 -9.62 -6.30 13.83
N PRO A 37 -9.42 -6.71 15.09
CA PRO A 37 -8.34 -7.60 15.48
C PRO A 37 -8.47 -9.04 14.96
N GLU A 38 -9.49 -9.36 14.14
CA GLU A 38 -9.62 -10.65 13.47
C GLU A 38 -8.34 -11.05 12.72
N GLY A 39 -7.73 -12.15 13.15
CA GLY A 39 -6.48 -12.68 12.58
C GLY A 39 -5.22 -11.96 13.03
N ALA A 40 -5.30 -11.04 14.00
CA ALA A 40 -4.14 -10.36 14.56
C ALA A 40 -3.22 -11.29 15.35
N GLY A 41 -1.95 -10.88 15.49
CA GLY A 41 -0.96 -11.51 16.36
C GLY A 41 0.00 -12.50 15.68
N ALA A 42 -0.28 -12.91 14.44
CA ALA A 42 0.69 -13.64 13.63
C ALA A 42 1.70 -12.67 13.00
N VAL A 43 2.96 -13.06 12.89
CA VAL A 43 3.93 -12.39 12.03
C VAL A 43 3.87 -13.09 10.67
N GLU A 44 3.63 -12.32 9.62
CA GLU A 44 3.50 -12.84 8.26
C GLU A 44 4.59 -12.26 7.36
N GLU A 45 4.95 -13.04 6.35
CA GLU A 45 5.88 -12.65 5.31
C GLU A 45 5.15 -11.77 4.28
N VAL A 46 5.63 -10.55 4.05
CA VAL A 46 5.02 -9.54 3.18
C VAL A 46 6.03 -9.10 2.12
N GLU A 47 5.67 -9.27 0.85
CA GLU A 47 6.48 -8.83 -0.29
C GLU A 47 6.34 -7.31 -0.48
N MET A 48 7.48 -6.63 -0.55
CA MET A 48 7.60 -5.18 -0.72
C MET A 48 7.76 -4.82 -2.20
N SER A 49 7.49 -3.56 -2.55
CA SER A 49 7.54 -3.12 -3.95
C SER A 49 8.94 -3.14 -4.57
N ASP A 50 10.00 -3.16 -3.75
CA ASP A 50 11.38 -3.30 -4.19
C ASP A 50 11.81 -4.77 -4.40
N GLY A 51 10.87 -5.71 -4.24
CA GLY A 51 11.11 -7.15 -4.36
C GLY A 51 11.75 -7.77 -3.12
N SER A 52 11.97 -6.99 -2.07
CA SER A 52 12.34 -7.52 -0.76
C SER A 52 11.11 -8.09 -0.05
N THR A 53 11.39 -8.76 1.07
CA THR A 53 10.37 -9.40 1.87
C THR A 53 10.57 -9.02 3.33
N GLU A 54 9.52 -8.52 3.97
CA GLU A 54 9.53 -8.15 5.38
C GLU A 54 8.63 -9.08 6.21
N HIS A 55 9.00 -9.28 7.47
CA HIS A 55 8.20 -10.02 8.43
C HIS A 55 7.43 -9.03 9.30
N LEU A 56 6.14 -8.87 9.05
CA LEU A 56 5.31 -7.86 9.71
C LEU A 56 4.25 -8.51 10.61
N PRO A 57 4.05 -8.00 11.83
CA PRO A 57 2.95 -8.45 12.68
C PRO A 57 1.61 -8.00 12.10
N ARG A 58 0.68 -8.94 11.97
CA ARG A 58 -0.69 -8.67 11.55
C ARG A 58 -1.42 -7.93 12.66
N ALA A 59 -1.86 -6.71 12.34
CA ALA A 59 -2.70 -5.88 13.20
C ALA A 59 -4.16 -6.32 13.16
N GLY A 60 -4.61 -6.90 12.05
CA GLY A 60 -5.96 -7.41 11.86
C GLY A 60 -6.48 -7.17 10.44
N LYS A 61 -7.74 -6.74 10.33
CA LYS A 61 -8.39 -6.40 9.07
C LYS A 61 -9.08 -5.03 9.15
N VAL A 62 -9.10 -4.31 8.03
CA VAL A 62 -9.98 -3.15 7.85
C VAL A 62 -11.10 -3.53 6.90
N ARG A 63 -12.31 -3.03 7.15
CA ARG A 63 -13.48 -3.26 6.29
C ARG A 63 -14.13 -1.92 5.95
N PHE A 64 -14.45 -1.73 4.67
CA PHE A 64 -15.00 -0.49 4.14
C PHE A 64 -15.85 -0.79 2.91
N ASP A 65 -16.68 0.16 2.51
CA ASP A 65 -17.51 0.03 1.32
C ASP A 65 -16.90 0.90 0.20
N VAL A 66 -16.71 0.31 -0.98
CA VAL A 66 -16.12 0.97 -2.15
C VAL A 66 -16.91 0.57 -3.39
N GLY A 67 -17.36 1.55 -4.18
CA GLY A 67 -18.15 1.27 -5.38
C GLY A 67 -19.47 0.52 -5.12
N GLY A 68 -20.02 0.58 -3.92
CA GLY A 68 -21.22 -0.17 -3.53
C GLY A 68 -20.96 -1.62 -3.08
N GLU A 69 -19.71 -2.05 -3.04
CA GLU A 69 -19.30 -3.37 -2.56
C GLU A 69 -18.57 -3.27 -1.22
N ARG A 70 -18.80 -4.24 -0.34
CA ARG A 70 -18.08 -4.34 0.94
C ARG A 70 -16.75 -5.05 0.73
N ALA A 71 -15.66 -4.33 0.93
CA ALA A 71 -14.29 -4.83 0.82
C ALA A 71 -13.66 -5.06 2.20
N SER A 72 -12.61 -5.88 2.23
CA SER A 72 -11.78 -6.07 3.41
C SER A 72 -10.32 -6.27 3.03
N LEU A 73 -9.40 -5.65 3.78
CA LEU A 73 -7.96 -5.76 3.57
C LEU A 73 -7.28 -6.17 4.87
N ALA A 74 -6.19 -6.95 4.76
CA ALA A 74 -5.30 -7.22 5.88
C ALA A 74 -4.49 -5.96 6.20
N ALA A 75 -4.30 -5.69 7.49
CA ALA A 75 -3.47 -4.59 7.97
C ALA A 75 -2.33 -5.15 8.83
N PHE A 76 -1.13 -4.62 8.61
CA PHE A 76 0.09 -5.00 9.33
C PHE A 76 0.60 -3.79 10.11
N SER A 77 1.13 -4.00 11.32
CA SER A 77 1.77 -2.90 12.06
C SER A 77 3.18 -2.68 11.53
N GLN A 78 3.51 -1.42 11.21
CA GLN A 78 4.82 -1.01 10.76
C GLN A 78 5.17 0.33 11.42
N GLY A 79 6.11 0.30 12.38
CA GLY A 79 6.39 1.46 13.24
C GLY A 79 5.16 1.87 14.05
N ASP A 80 4.83 3.16 14.02
CA ASP A 80 3.66 3.74 14.68
C ASP A 80 2.38 3.76 13.81
N GLY A 81 2.46 3.20 12.60
CA GLY A 81 1.37 3.20 11.61
C GLY A 81 0.96 1.79 11.16
N LEU A 82 0.13 1.76 10.13
CA LEU A 82 -0.29 0.53 9.46
C LEU A 82 0.25 0.48 8.03
N PHE A 83 0.73 -0.69 7.63
CA PHE A 83 1.01 -1.05 6.25
C PHE A 83 -0.11 -1.94 5.71
N ILE A 84 -0.75 -1.52 4.62
CA ILE A 84 -1.91 -2.20 4.02
C ILE A 84 -1.61 -2.49 2.55
N PRO A 85 -1.05 -3.67 2.22
CA PRO A 85 -0.86 -4.09 0.84
C PRO A 85 -2.19 -4.55 0.23
N PHE A 86 -2.42 -4.23 -1.04
CA PHE A 86 -3.63 -4.61 -1.75
C PHE A 86 -3.43 -4.73 -3.26
N ARG A 87 -4.36 -5.46 -3.89
CA ARG A 87 -4.51 -5.54 -5.35
C ARG A 87 -5.94 -5.19 -5.71
N ASP A 88 -6.11 -4.67 -6.91
CA ASP A 88 -7.40 -4.26 -7.45
C ASP A 88 -7.41 -4.38 -8.98
N SER A 89 -8.50 -3.96 -9.62
CA SER A 89 -8.69 -4.10 -11.08
C SER A 89 -7.68 -3.33 -11.93
N THR A 90 -6.98 -2.34 -11.38
CA THR A 90 -5.93 -1.60 -12.11
C THR A 90 -4.57 -2.31 -12.07
N SER A 91 -4.40 -3.33 -11.23
CA SER A 91 -3.11 -3.99 -11.01
C SER A 91 -2.66 -4.77 -12.24
N GLY A 92 -1.50 -4.39 -12.80
CA GLY A 92 -0.91 -5.02 -13.99
C GLY A 92 -1.40 -4.44 -15.33
N SER A 93 -2.39 -3.55 -15.30
CA SER A 93 -2.88 -2.82 -16.48
C SER A 93 -2.48 -1.34 -16.42
N GLU A 94 -2.93 -0.64 -15.39
CA GLU A 94 -2.68 0.80 -15.18
C GLU A 94 -1.72 1.07 -14.02
N THR A 95 -1.61 0.13 -13.07
CA THR A 95 -0.69 0.17 -11.93
C THR A 95 0.23 -1.04 -11.91
N TYR A 96 1.21 -1.02 -11.01
CA TYR A 96 2.21 -2.08 -10.90
C TYR A 96 1.57 -3.46 -10.62
N GLY A 97 2.08 -4.50 -11.30
CA GLY A 97 1.46 -5.81 -11.33
C GLY A 97 1.43 -6.55 -10.00
N ALA A 98 2.35 -6.28 -9.08
CA ALA A 98 2.36 -6.92 -7.76
C ALA A 98 1.24 -6.40 -6.84
N GLY A 99 0.76 -5.17 -7.09
CA GLY A 99 -0.22 -4.48 -6.27
C GLY A 99 0.27 -3.09 -5.84
N ARG A 100 -0.39 -2.55 -4.84
CA ARG A 100 -0.13 -1.25 -4.21
C ARG A 100 -0.15 -1.40 -2.70
N TYR A 101 0.24 -0.34 -1.99
CA TYR A 101 0.14 -0.29 -0.54
C TYR A 101 -0.36 1.07 -0.08
N VAL A 102 -0.94 1.09 1.12
CA VAL A 102 -1.25 2.31 1.87
C VAL A 102 -0.50 2.25 3.19
N GLU A 103 0.27 3.30 3.47
CA GLU A 103 0.71 3.62 4.82
C GLU A 103 -0.39 4.47 5.47
N ALA A 104 -1.02 3.97 6.53
CA ALA A 104 -2.11 4.64 7.22
C ALA A 104 -1.69 5.11 8.62
N GLU A 105 -2.01 6.37 8.91
CA GLU A 105 -1.71 7.01 10.18
C GLU A 105 -2.90 6.89 11.16
N PRO A 106 -2.64 6.75 12.47
CA PRO A 106 -3.67 6.88 13.50
C PRO A 106 -4.32 8.27 13.48
N LEU A 107 -5.63 8.35 13.75
CA LEU A 107 -6.36 9.63 13.77
C LEU A 107 -6.28 10.40 15.09
N GLY A 108 -5.60 9.84 16.11
CA GLY A 108 -5.51 10.41 17.46
C GLY A 108 -6.58 9.92 18.42
#